data_AF-A0A0W0Z8K4-F1
#
_entry.id   AF-A0A0W0Z8K4-F1
#
_cell.length_a   1.000
_cell.length_b   1.000
_cell.length_c   1.000
_cell.angle_alpha   90.00
_cell.angle_beta   90.00
_cell.angle_gamma   90.00
#
_symmetry.space_group_name_H-M   'P 1'
#
loop_
_entity.id
_entity.type
_entity.pdbx_description
1 polymer ?
#
loop_
_entity_poly.entity_id
_entity_poly.type
_entity_poly.pdbx_seq_one_letter_code
_entity_poly.pdbx_strand_id
1 'polypeptide(L)'
;MNQQKGFSLIEVLASLMLATTLALALTQQQWHTRLLIKQLLARTKASAFLDQINESLYLGSAQLPAAPFPCHLDIKEANHAYTIRLDWFNRSESITRQYHPLSELS
;
A
#
# COMPACT_ATOMS: atom_id res chain seq x y z
N MET A 1 46.04 24.82 -35.63
CA MET A 1 45.80 25.90 -34.65
C MET A 1 44.37 25.80 -34.15
N ASN A 2 44.23 25.76 -32.83
CA ASN A 2 43.05 25.31 -32.08
C ASN A 2 41.83 26.19 -32.29
N GLN A 3 40.77 25.65 -32.89
CA GLN A 3 39.43 26.22 -32.80
C GLN A 3 38.81 25.77 -31.47
N GLN A 4 38.93 26.59 -30.43
CA GLN A 4 38.06 26.47 -29.27
C GLN A 4 36.65 26.89 -29.70
N LYS A 5 35.84 25.93 -30.17
CA LYS A 5 34.40 26.12 -30.34
C LYS A 5 33.79 26.23 -28.94
N GLY A 6 33.59 27.47 -28.49
CA GLY A 6 32.80 27.74 -27.29
C GLY A 6 31.35 27.30 -27.51
N PHE A 7 30.69 26.89 -26.42
CA PHE A 7 29.26 26.57 -26.48
C PHE A 7 28.45 27.82 -26.82
N SER A 8 27.50 27.67 -27.75
CA SER A 8 26.54 28.73 -28.04
C SER A 8 25.61 28.93 -26.85
N LEU A 9 25.21 30.18 -26.56
CA LEU A 9 24.24 30.48 -25.49
C LEU A 9 22.96 29.64 -25.63
N ILE A 10 22.52 29.39 -26.86
CA ILE A 10 21.34 28.57 -27.16
C ILE A 10 21.56 27.10 -26.75
N GLU A 11 22.74 26.55 -26.97
CA GLU A 11 23.07 25.16 -26.58
C GLU A 11 23.12 25.02 -25.05
N VAL A 12 23.66 26.02 -24.36
CA VAL A 12 23.69 26.06 -22.89
C VAL A 12 22.26 26.15 -22.35
N LEU A 13 21.43 27.04 -22.89
CA LEU A 13 20.03 27.19 -22.48
C LEU A 13 19.20 25.94 -22.76
N ALA A 14 19.37 25.33 -23.93
CA ALA A 14 18.68 24.09 -24.28
C ALA A 14 19.10 22.94 -23.34
N SER A 15 20.39 22.81 -23.07
CA SER A 15 20.94 21.80 -22.15
C SER A 15 20.44 22.02 -20.72
N LEU A 16 20.39 23.27 -20.26
CA LEU A 16 19.87 23.62 -18.95
C LEU A 16 18.37 23.30 -18.84
N MET A 17 17.57 23.66 -19.84
CA MET A 17 16.13 23.34 -19.87
C MET A 17 15.88 21.83 -19.85
N LEU A 18 16.66 21.06 -20.62
CA LEU A 18 16.56 19.60 -20.64
C LEU A 18 16.92 19.01 -19.26
N ALA A 19 18.02 19.46 -18.66
CA ALA A 19 18.44 19.00 -17.35
C ALA A 19 17.38 19.31 -16.28
N THR A 20 16.81 20.52 -16.28
CA THR A 20 15.76 20.89 -15.32
C THR A 20 14.48 20.09 -15.54
N THR A 21 14.09 19.87 -16.79
CA THR A 21 12.88 19.09 -17.12
C THR A 21 13.04 17.64 -16.67
N LEU A 22 14.22 17.05 -16.92
CA LEU A 22 14.51 15.69 -16.49
C LEU A 22 14.54 15.57 -14.97
N ALA A 23 15.19 16.50 -14.28
CA ALA A 23 15.21 16.53 -12.81
C ALA A 23 13.79 16.64 -12.22
N LEU A 24 12.94 17.48 -12.80
CA LEU A 24 11.55 17.65 -12.37
C LEU A 24 10.73 16.38 -12.60
N ALA A 25 10.82 15.79 -13.80
CA ALA A 25 10.13 14.55 -14.15
C ALA A 25 10.54 13.39 -13.24
N LEU A 26 11.84 13.24 -12.96
CA LEU A 26 12.34 12.21 -12.05
C LEU A 26 11.82 12.41 -10.63
N THR A 27 11.77 13.65 -10.14
CA THR A 27 11.26 13.96 -8.81
C THR A 27 9.77 13.62 -8.69
N GLN A 28 8.98 13.98 -9.71
CA GLN A 28 7.56 13.64 -9.76
C GLN A 28 7.35 12.12 -9.84
N GLN A 29 8.13 11.42 -10.66
CA GLN A 29 8.08 9.96 -10.76
C GLN A 29 8.41 9.31 -9.41
N GLN A 30 9.48 9.74 -8.74
CA GLN A 30 9.84 9.22 -7.41
C GLN A 30 8.73 9.42 -6.39
N TRP A 31 8.03 10.57 -6.42
CA TRP A 31 6.91 10.82 -5.53
C TRP A 31 5.76 9.82 -5.76
N HIS A 32 5.34 9.63 -7.00
CA HIS A 32 4.28 8.68 -7.34
C HIS A 32 4.66 7.24 -6.97
N THR A 33 5.90 6.82 -7.25
CA THR A 33 6.38 5.49 -6.87
C THR A 33 6.35 5.29 -5.35
N ARG A 34 6.78 6.29 -4.57
CA ARG A 34 6.72 6.22 -3.10
C ARG A 34 5.28 6.09 -2.59
N LEU A 35 4.33 6.79 -3.21
CA LEU A 35 2.92 6.68 -2.85
C LEU A 35 2.39 5.26 -3.11
N LEU A 36 2.67 4.70 -4.28
CA LEU A 36 2.25 3.34 -4.65
C LEU A 36 2.88 2.28 -3.73
N ILE A 37 4.17 2.40 -3.42
CA ILE A 37 4.85 1.49 -2.48
C ILE A 37 4.20 1.56 -1.09
N LYS A 38 3.88 2.76 -0.60
CA LYS A 38 3.19 2.92 0.69
C LYS A 38 1.81 2.25 0.69
N GLN A 39 1.05 2.38 -0.40
CA GLN A 39 -0.25 1.73 -0.55
C GLN A 39 -0.12 0.20 -0.58
N LEU A 40 0.82 -0.33 -1.36
CA LEU A 40 1.10 -1.77 -1.41
C LEU A 40 1.51 -2.30 -0.04
N LEU A 41 2.42 -1.61 0.65
CA LEU A 41 2.87 -2.00 1.98
C LEU A 41 1.71 -2.04 2.98
N ALA A 42 0.83 -1.04 2.97
CA ALA A 42 -0.36 -1.02 3.81
C ALA A 42 -1.28 -2.21 3.52
N ARG A 43 -1.55 -2.48 2.23
CA ARG A 43 -2.40 -3.59 1.80
C ARG A 43 -1.81 -4.96 2.18
N THR A 44 -0.51 -5.16 1.98
CA THR A 44 0.18 -6.40 2.36
C THR A 44 0.15 -6.61 3.86
N LYS A 45 0.43 -5.56 4.66
CA LYS A 45 0.36 -5.65 6.13
C LYS A 45 -1.03 -6.02 6.63
N ALA A 46 -2.08 -5.43 6.05
CA ALA A 46 -3.44 -5.78 6.40
C ALA A 46 -3.84 -7.19 5.96
N SER A 47 -3.40 -7.63 4.78
CA SER A 47 -3.64 -9.01 4.35
C SER A 47 -3.00 -9.99 5.33
N ALA A 48 -1.73 -9.78 5.68
CA ALA A 48 -1.03 -10.62 6.64
C ALA A 48 -1.71 -10.62 8.02
N PHE A 49 -2.22 -9.46 8.46
CA PHE A 49 -2.98 -9.36 9.70
C PHE A 49 -4.31 -10.14 9.64
N LEU A 50 -5.04 -10.07 8.51
CA LEU A 50 -6.25 -10.87 8.32
C LEU A 50 -5.95 -12.37 8.29
N ASP A 51 -4.84 -12.78 7.68
CA ASP A 51 -4.40 -14.17 7.67
C ASP A 51 -4.07 -14.66 9.10
N GLN A 52 -3.44 -13.81 9.92
CA GLN A 52 -3.16 -14.09 11.33
C GLN A 52 -4.44 -14.19 12.19
N ILE A 53 -5.45 -13.35 11.94
CA ILE A 53 -6.77 -13.49 12.58
C ILE A 53 -7.39 -14.83 12.19
N ASN A 54 -7.38 -15.16 10.89
CA ASN A 54 -7.98 -16.39 10.40
C ASN A 54 -7.33 -17.64 11.04
N GLU A 55 -6.01 -17.65 11.18
CA GLU A 55 -5.28 -18.72 11.87
C GLU A 55 -5.64 -18.79 13.37
N SER A 56 -5.76 -17.65 14.05
CA SER A 56 -6.17 -17.62 15.46
C SER A 56 -7.60 -18.15 15.68
N LEU A 57 -8.51 -17.87 14.75
CA LEU A 57 -9.89 -18.39 14.76
C LEU A 57 -9.91 -19.90 14.47
N TYR A 58 -9.12 -20.37 13.50
CA TYR A 58 -9.02 -21.80 13.18
C TYR A 58 -8.45 -22.63 14.34
N LEU A 59 -7.48 -22.09 15.07
CA LEU A 59 -6.85 -22.74 16.23
C LEU A 59 -7.68 -22.61 17.52
N GLY A 60 -8.81 -21.89 17.52
CA GLY A 60 -9.64 -21.66 18.71
C GLY A 60 -8.93 -20.83 19.79
N SER A 61 -7.97 -19.99 19.40
CA SER A 61 -7.26 -19.09 20.32
C SER A 61 -8.22 -18.04 20.89
N ALA A 62 -8.30 -17.95 22.22
CA ALA A 62 -9.12 -16.93 22.91
C ALA A 62 -8.59 -15.49 22.76
N GLN A 63 -7.37 -15.31 22.21
CA GLN A 63 -6.76 -14.00 22.02
C GLN A 63 -6.56 -13.73 20.53
N LEU A 64 -7.34 -12.80 20.01
CA LEU A 64 -7.17 -12.21 18.69
C LEU A 64 -5.93 -11.31 18.68
N PRO A 65 -5.13 -11.33 17.59
CA PRO A 65 -3.99 -10.42 17.47
C PRO A 65 -4.47 -8.97 17.48
N ALA A 66 -3.80 -8.11 18.26
CA ALA A 66 -4.14 -6.71 18.35
C ALA A 66 -3.96 -6.01 16.99
N ALA A 67 -4.98 -5.26 16.56
CA ALA A 67 -4.96 -4.58 15.27
C ALA A 67 -3.81 -3.57 15.19
N PRO A 68 -3.01 -3.58 14.10
CA PRO A 68 -2.00 -2.54 13.91
C PRO A 68 -2.71 -1.19 13.72
N PHE A 69 -2.44 -0.24 14.62
CA PHE A 69 -2.86 1.15 14.51
C PHE A 69 -2.35 1.72 13.16
N PRO A 70 -3.14 2.50 12.37
CA PRO A 70 -4.48 3.05 12.62
C PRO A 70 -5.58 2.30 11.82
N CYS A 71 -5.73 1.00 12.05
CA CYS A 71 -6.82 0.21 11.48
C CYS A 71 -7.92 -0.01 12.53
N HIS A 72 -9.17 0.26 12.18
CA HIS A 72 -10.34 -0.22 12.90
C HIS A 72 -10.69 -1.62 12.39
N LEU A 73 -10.63 -2.59 13.29
CA LEU A 73 -11.07 -3.96 13.04
C LEU A 73 -12.52 -4.09 13.50
N ASP A 74 -13.42 -4.39 12.57
CA ASP A 74 -14.84 -4.58 12.83
C ASP A 74 -15.20 -6.03 12.46
N ILE A 75 -15.44 -6.87 13.47
CA ILE A 75 -15.79 -8.28 13.31
C ILE A 75 -17.28 -8.41 13.56
N LYS A 76 -18.03 -8.80 12.53
CA LYS A 76 -19.47 -9.07 12.64
C LYS A 76 -19.73 -10.54 12.38
N GLU A 77 -20.36 -11.20 13.35
CA GLU A 77 -20.83 -12.57 13.25
C GLU A 77 -22.29 -12.56 12.82
N ALA A 78 -22.61 -13.21 11.70
CA ALA A 78 -23.98 -13.37 11.23
C ALA A 78 -24.13 -14.72 10.53
N ASN A 79 -25.11 -15.52 10.95
CA ASN A 79 -25.52 -16.79 10.32
C ASN A 79 -24.35 -17.75 10.02
N HIS A 80 -23.59 -18.14 11.04
CA HIS A 80 -22.45 -19.06 10.89
C HIS A 80 -21.40 -18.56 9.88
N ALA A 81 -21.29 -17.25 9.69
CA ALA A 81 -20.23 -16.65 8.90
C ALA A 81 -19.62 -15.44 9.64
N TYR A 82 -18.30 -15.38 9.68
CA TYR A 82 -17.57 -14.25 10.23
C TYR A 82 -17.24 -13.28 9.10
N THR A 83 -17.78 -12.07 9.16
CA THR A 83 -17.37 -10.97 8.29
C THR A 83 -16.33 -10.15 9.02
N ILE A 84 -15.08 -10.24 8.58
CA ILE A 84 -13.98 -9.45 9.13
C ILE A 84 -13.79 -8.25 8.20
N ARG A 85 -14.05 -7.05 8.70
CA ARG A 85 -13.82 -5.79 8.00
C ARG A 85 -12.66 -5.06 8.65
N LEU A 86 -11.70 -4.66 7.83
CA LEU A 86 -10.61 -3.77 8.23
C LEU A 86 -10.81 -2.42 7.55
N ASP A 87 -11.09 -1.40 8.35
CA ASP A 87 -11.28 -0.02 7.91
C ASP A 87 -10.09 0.83 8.35
N TRP A 88 -9.48 1.59 7.44
CA TRP A 88 -8.41 2.52 7.82
C TRP A 88 -8.99 3.87 8.22
N PHE A 89 -8.48 4.43 9.32
CA PHE A 89 -8.97 5.69 9.92
C PHE A 89 -8.93 6.91 8.98
N ASN A 90 -8.22 6.85 7.84
CA ASN A 90 -8.02 8.00 6.96
C ASN A 90 -8.08 7.66 5.45
N ARG A 91 -8.62 6.49 5.07
CA ARG A 91 -8.82 6.12 3.67
C ARG A 91 -10.11 5.32 3.52
N SER A 92 -10.96 5.69 2.58
CA SER A 92 -12.20 4.98 2.20
C SER A 92 -11.96 3.62 1.55
N GLU A 93 -10.84 2.97 1.87
CA GLU A 93 -10.45 1.65 1.38
C GLU A 93 -10.67 0.67 2.54
N SER A 94 -11.71 -0.14 2.43
CA SER A 94 -12.02 -1.22 3.37
C SER A 94 -11.67 -2.56 2.73
N ILE A 95 -11.01 -3.46 3.47
CA ILE A 95 -10.90 -4.86 3.05
C ILE A 95 -11.92 -5.66 3.88
N THR A 96 -12.88 -6.28 3.19
CA THR A 96 -13.84 -7.19 3.82
C THR A 96 -13.54 -8.61 3.36
N ARG A 97 -13.40 -9.55 4.29
CA ARG A 97 -13.39 -10.98 4.01
C ARG A 97 -14.53 -11.66 4.76
N GLN A 98 -15.25 -12.53 4.05
CA GLN A 98 -16.29 -13.39 4.62
C GLN A 98 -15.70 -14.78 4.84
N TYR A 99 -15.91 -15.34 6.02
CA TYR A 99 -15.48 -16.68 6.39
C TYR A 99 -16.70 -17.52 6.75
N HIS A 100 -16.78 -18.73 6.21
CA HIS A 100 -17.76 -19.74 6.60
C HIS A 100 -16.99 -20.87 7.30
N PRO A 101 -17.21 -21.13 8.61
CA PRO A 101 -16.60 -22.25 9.31
C PRO A 101 -17.05 -23.55 8.64
N LEU A 102 -16.08 -24.36 8.22
CA LEU A 102 -16.29 -25.73 7.73
C LEU A 102 -16.53 -26.69 8.91
N SER A 103 -17.57 -26.44 9.71
CA SER A 103 -17.96 -27.29 10.83
C SER A 103 -19.18 -28.18 10.55
N GLU A 104 -19.53 -28.41 9.28
CA GLU A 104 -20.64 -29.30 8.88
C GLU A 104 -20.24 -30.33 7.80
N LEU A 105 -19.12 -31.04 7.97
CA LEU A 105 -18.77 -32.19 7.12
C LEU A 105 -18.28 -33.43 7.90
N SER A 106 -18.66 -33.57 9.17
CA SER A 106 -18.45 -34.80 9.96
C SER A 106 -19.74 -35.36 10.50
#